data_AF-A0A1Q7TPU8-F1
#
_entry.id   AF-A0A1Q7TPU8-F1
#
_cell.length_a   1.000
_cell.length_b   1.000
_cell.length_c   1.000
_cell.angle_alpha   90.00
_cell.angle_beta   90.00
_cell.angle_gamma   90.00
#
_symmetry.space_group_name_H-M   'P 1'
#
loop_
_entity.id
_entity.type
_entity.pdbx_description
1 polymer ?
#
loop_
_entity_poly.entity_id
_entity_poly.type
_entity_poly.pdbx_seq_one_letter_code
_entity_poly.pdbx_strand_id
1 'polypeptide(L)'
;MTHQVWTLEEVKEARSLANQGEPLGQIANRIGRTYSAVALKLSRLGVGIQKKSGKWKPKRGVILSKERVAKFALMLERGTATVRRLARQEGVAITPLVDALQFFEPQRWRNHVRSHSRLAPVNCPGCQLQFVPLTKKQQFCTVRCRQAHWRNVDYFGGRRMEALGLREGVCQLCFGKFDKWLSAHHVLGKERDPENKLLIALCRGCHDMVTNLAARPWVENSESAADLISLALARRGRLGAVVCLEIEEWREDEQRDYIDAGRAE
;
A
#
# COMPACT_ATOMS: atom_id res chain seq x y z
N MET A 1 7.90 12.99 -29.34
CA MET A 1 7.31 14.05 -28.49
C MET A 1 7.71 13.94 -27.00
N THR A 2 8.84 13.32 -26.67
CA THR A 2 9.27 13.00 -25.29
C THR A 2 10.24 14.02 -24.66
N HIS A 3 10.60 15.08 -25.41
CA HIS A 3 11.60 16.08 -25.02
C HIS A 3 11.09 17.54 -25.05
N GLN A 4 9.77 17.76 -24.98
CA GLN A 4 9.28 19.13 -24.80
C GLN A 4 9.53 19.59 -23.37
N VAL A 5 10.27 20.69 -23.23
CA VAL A 5 10.52 21.40 -21.97
C VAL A 5 9.18 21.72 -21.30
N TRP A 6 9.10 21.52 -19.98
CA TRP A 6 7.93 21.87 -19.18
C TRP A 6 7.99 23.35 -18.83
N THR A 7 6.93 24.09 -19.10
CA THR A 7 6.80 25.47 -18.62
C THR A 7 6.43 25.48 -17.14
N LEU A 8 6.69 26.61 -16.48
CA LEU A 8 6.30 26.80 -15.07
C LEU A 8 4.78 26.73 -14.89
N GLU A 9 4.01 27.23 -15.85
CA GLU A 9 2.54 27.21 -15.80
C GLU A 9 1.98 25.79 -15.97
N GLU A 10 2.53 24.98 -16.89
CA GLU A 10 2.16 23.56 -17.00
C GLU A 10 2.44 22.79 -15.71
N VAL A 11 3.55 23.11 -15.03
CA VAL A 11 3.91 22.48 -13.74
C VAL A 11 2.97 22.89 -12.63
N LYS A 12 2.64 24.18 -12.52
CA LYS A 12 1.68 24.69 -11.52
C LYS A 12 0.29 24.09 -11.74
N GLU A 13 -0.19 24.05 -12.98
CA GLU A 13 -1.50 23.51 -13.31
C GLU A 13 -1.55 22.00 -13.04
N ALA A 14 -0.54 21.23 -13.46
CA ALA A 14 -0.47 19.80 -13.17
C ALA A 14 -0.49 19.52 -11.67
N ARG A 15 0.28 20.28 -10.88
CA ARG A 15 0.34 20.15 -9.42
C ARG A 15 -1.01 20.50 -8.78
N SER A 16 -1.64 21.59 -9.22
CA SER A 16 -2.95 22.01 -8.71
C SER A 16 -4.03 20.96 -8.95
N LEU A 17 -4.15 20.47 -10.19
CA LEU A 17 -5.12 19.43 -10.55
C LEU A 17 -4.86 18.11 -9.81
N ALA A 18 -3.59 17.73 -9.66
CA ALA A 18 -3.20 16.54 -8.89
C ALA A 18 -3.58 16.65 -7.41
N ASN A 19 -3.40 17.82 -6.79
CA ASN A 19 -3.77 18.09 -5.41
C ASN A 19 -5.30 18.12 -5.21
N GLN A 20 -6.05 18.52 -6.24
CA GLN A 20 -7.51 18.45 -6.26
C GLN A 20 -8.04 17.02 -6.49
N GLY A 21 -7.15 16.05 -6.73
CA GLY A 21 -7.48 14.63 -6.90
C GLY A 21 -7.91 14.24 -8.31
N GLU A 22 -7.60 15.07 -9.31
CA GLU A 22 -7.95 14.79 -10.70
C GLU A 22 -7.21 13.56 -11.24
N PRO A 23 -7.86 12.68 -12.02
CA PRO A 23 -7.19 11.53 -12.61
C PRO A 23 -6.11 11.95 -13.62
N LEU A 24 -4.96 11.29 -13.59
CA LEU A 24 -3.82 11.55 -14.51
C LEU A 24 -4.19 11.63 -15.99
N GLY A 25 -5.17 10.84 -16.44
CA GLY A 25 -5.65 10.89 -17.82
C GLY A 25 -6.34 12.22 -18.17
N GLN A 26 -7.08 12.81 -17.23
CA GLN A 26 -7.71 14.12 -17.42
C GLN A 26 -6.69 15.25 -17.34
N ILE A 27 -5.73 15.17 -16.42
CA ILE A 27 -4.61 16.12 -16.32
C ILE A 27 -3.81 16.12 -17.63
N ALA A 28 -3.49 14.93 -18.16
CA ALA A 28 -2.80 14.76 -19.43
C ALA A 28 -3.53 15.44 -20.60
N ASN A 29 -4.83 15.18 -20.73
CA ASN A 29 -5.64 15.80 -21.78
C ASN A 29 -5.71 17.32 -21.64
N ARG A 30 -5.83 17.83 -20.41
CA ARG A 30 -5.98 19.26 -20.13
C ARG A 30 -4.71 20.07 -20.42
N ILE A 31 -3.54 19.50 -20.11
CA ILE A 31 -2.24 20.14 -20.31
C ILE A 31 -1.67 19.82 -21.71
N GLY A 32 -2.39 19.02 -22.52
CA GLY A 32 -1.93 18.62 -23.86
C GLY A 32 -0.68 17.74 -23.83
N ARG A 33 -0.49 16.95 -22.76
CA ARG A 33 0.67 16.08 -22.57
C ARG A 33 0.26 14.62 -22.51
N THR A 34 1.22 13.71 -22.70
CA THR A 34 0.94 12.29 -22.55
C THR A 34 0.78 11.92 -21.07
N TYR A 35 -0.04 10.90 -20.80
CA TYR A 35 -0.22 10.34 -19.45
C TYR A 35 1.12 10.08 -18.76
N SER A 36 2.05 9.44 -19.47
CA SER A 36 3.37 9.07 -18.94
C SER A 36 4.23 10.29 -18.62
N ALA A 37 4.17 11.35 -19.43
CA ALA A 37 4.91 12.59 -19.17
C ALA A 37 4.40 13.28 -17.90
N VAL A 38 3.08 13.40 -17.73
CA VAL A 38 2.46 13.97 -16.53
C VAL A 38 2.76 13.13 -15.29
N ALA A 39 2.61 11.81 -15.39
CA ALA A 39 2.89 10.89 -14.29
C ALA A 39 4.35 11.00 -13.81
N LEU A 40 5.30 11.03 -14.75
CA LEU A 40 6.73 11.15 -14.44
C LEU A 40 7.05 12.53 -13.82
N LYS A 41 6.46 13.61 -14.35
CA LYS A 41 6.71 14.96 -13.85
C LYS A 41 6.16 15.15 -12.43
N LEU A 42 4.92 14.73 -12.17
CA LEU A 42 4.32 14.83 -10.84
C LEU A 42 5.05 13.96 -9.80
N SER A 43 5.49 12.76 -10.19
CA SER A 43 6.33 11.90 -9.33
C SER A 43 7.63 12.60 -8.94
N ARG A 44 8.34 13.20 -9.91
CA ARG A 44 9.58 13.95 -9.66
C ARG A 44 9.38 15.19 -8.77
N LEU A 45 8.18 15.75 -8.78
CA LEU A 45 7.81 16.91 -7.96
C LEU A 45 7.34 16.52 -6.55
N GLY A 46 7.38 15.21 -6.20
CA GLY A 46 6.88 14.71 -4.92
C GLY A 46 5.37 14.87 -4.76
N VAL A 47 4.64 15.18 -5.83
CA VAL A 47 3.19 15.31 -5.81
C VAL A 47 2.62 13.91 -5.91
N GLY A 48 2.55 13.26 -4.75
CA GLY A 48 1.81 12.03 -4.58
C GLY A 48 0.35 12.34 -4.86
N ILE A 49 -0.13 12.06 -6.07
CA ILE A 49 -1.57 11.96 -6.31
C ILE A 49 -2.06 11.00 -5.26
N GLN A 50 -2.96 11.45 -4.37
CA GLN A 50 -3.69 10.58 -3.48
C GLN A 50 -4.40 9.56 -4.35
N LYS A 51 -3.73 8.44 -4.63
CA LYS A 51 -4.35 7.31 -5.28
C LYS A 51 -5.30 6.79 -4.24
N LYS A 52 -6.58 7.16 -4.38
CA LYS A 52 -7.71 6.40 -3.83
C LYS A 52 -7.38 4.94 -4.12
N SER A 53 -6.97 4.23 -3.06
CA SER A 53 -6.46 2.86 -3.01
C SER A 53 -6.25 2.19 -4.38
N GLY A 54 -5.00 1.90 -4.75
CA GLY A 54 -4.68 1.15 -5.97
C GLY A 54 -5.62 -0.05 -6.13
N LYS A 55 -6.54 0.04 -7.11
CA LYS A 55 -7.58 -0.97 -7.32
C LYS A 55 -6.91 -2.31 -7.53
N TRP A 56 -7.19 -3.25 -6.63
CA TRP A 56 -6.73 -4.62 -6.74
C TRP A 56 -7.25 -5.23 -8.02
N LYS A 57 -6.39 -5.87 -8.81
CA LYS A 57 -6.83 -6.70 -9.93
C LYS A 57 -7.09 -8.11 -9.42
N PRO A 58 -8.32 -8.65 -9.55
CA PRO A 58 -8.60 -10.02 -9.16
C PRO A 58 -7.66 -11.01 -9.83
N LYS A 59 -7.21 -12.04 -9.09
CA LYS A 59 -6.49 -13.17 -9.69
C LYS A 59 -7.38 -13.80 -10.75
N ARG A 60 -6.89 -13.87 -11.98
CA ARG A 60 -7.65 -14.41 -13.13
C ARG A 60 -7.82 -15.92 -12.94
N GLY A 61 -9.05 -16.37 -12.78
CA GLY A 61 -9.47 -17.75 -13.03
C GLY A 61 -10.49 -17.75 -14.17
N VAL A 62 -10.67 -18.88 -14.86
CA VAL A 62 -11.60 -19.04 -15.99
C VAL A 62 -13.00 -18.51 -15.68
N ILE A 63 -13.44 -18.66 -14.43
CA ILE A 63 -14.78 -18.27 -13.96
C ILE A 63 -14.91 -16.74 -13.73
N LEU A 64 -13.82 -16.05 -13.39
CA LEU A 64 -13.79 -14.61 -13.11
C LEU A 64 -13.12 -13.81 -14.26
N SER A 65 -13.30 -14.28 -15.50
CA SER A 65 -12.89 -13.52 -16.69
C SER A 65 -13.71 -12.23 -16.83
N LYS A 66 -13.19 -11.26 -17.57
CA LYS A 66 -13.86 -9.98 -17.80
C LYS A 66 -15.23 -10.18 -18.47
N GLU A 67 -15.29 -11.05 -19.48
CA GLU A 67 -16.50 -11.35 -20.26
C GLU A 67 -17.56 -12.02 -19.39
N ARG A 68 -17.15 -12.97 -18.52
CA ARG A 68 -18.07 -13.68 -17.64
C ARG A 68 -18.59 -12.77 -16.53
N VAL A 69 -17.73 -11.94 -15.94
CA VAL A 69 -18.12 -10.93 -14.95
C VAL A 69 -19.06 -9.88 -15.56
N ALA A 70 -18.87 -9.48 -16.82
CA ALA A 70 -19.80 -8.60 -17.52
C ALA A 70 -21.21 -9.19 -17.65
N LYS A 71 -21.32 -10.49 -17.95
CA LYS A 71 -22.61 -11.20 -17.96
C LYS A 71 -23.26 -11.21 -16.57
N PHE A 72 -22.49 -11.50 -15.53
CA PHE A 72 -22.99 -11.46 -14.14
C PHE A 72 -23.47 -10.07 -13.74
N ALA A 73 -22.71 -9.03 -14.07
CA ALA A 73 -23.08 -7.65 -13.77
C ALA A 73 -24.40 -7.26 -14.45
N LEU A 74 -24.62 -7.68 -15.71
CA LEU A 74 -25.87 -7.47 -16.42
C LEU A 74 -27.05 -8.21 -15.78
N MET A 75 -26.86 -9.46 -15.35
CA MET A 75 -27.91 -10.23 -14.65
C MET A 75 -28.30 -9.58 -13.32
N LEU A 76 -27.32 -9.09 -12.57
CA LEU A 76 -27.54 -8.39 -11.29
C LEU A 76 -28.24 -7.05 -11.48
N GLU A 77 -27.87 -6.29 -12.50
CA GLU A 77 -28.49 -4.99 -12.82
C GLU A 77 -29.95 -5.17 -13.26
N ARG A 78 -30.24 -6.22 -14.04
CA ARG A 78 -31.61 -6.57 -14.47
C ARG A 78 -32.44 -7.25 -13.37
N GLY A 79 -31.85 -7.57 -12.22
CA GLY A 79 -32.53 -8.28 -11.13
C GLY A 79 -32.87 -9.75 -11.44
N THR A 80 -32.29 -10.34 -12.50
CA THR A 80 -32.57 -11.75 -12.89
C THR A 80 -31.79 -12.76 -12.05
N ALA A 81 -30.81 -12.31 -11.27
CA ALA A 81 -30.08 -13.13 -10.33
C ALA A 81 -29.67 -12.33 -9.08
N THR A 82 -29.28 -13.05 -8.03
CA THR A 82 -28.66 -12.47 -6.83
C THR A 82 -27.19 -12.85 -6.76
N VAL A 83 -26.37 -12.06 -6.06
CA VAL A 83 -24.94 -12.35 -5.88
C VAL A 83 -24.73 -13.76 -5.29
N ARG A 84 -25.57 -14.16 -4.32
CA ARG A 84 -25.52 -15.51 -3.72
C ARG A 84 -25.83 -16.61 -4.73
N ARG A 85 -26.84 -16.40 -5.60
CA ARG A 85 -27.21 -17.37 -6.64
C ARG A 85 -26.07 -17.56 -7.64
N LEU A 86 -25.50 -16.47 -8.13
CA LEU A 86 -24.38 -16.50 -9.07
C LEU A 86 -23.14 -17.16 -8.47
N ALA A 87 -22.77 -16.78 -7.24
CA ALA A 87 -21.65 -17.39 -6.52
C ALA A 87 -21.80 -18.92 -6.40
N ARG A 88 -23.00 -19.40 -6.02
CA ARG A 88 -23.28 -20.83 -5.89
C ARG A 88 -23.25 -21.57 -7.22
N GLN A 89 -23.90 -21.02 -8.26
CA GLN A 89 -23.96 -21.64 -9.59
C GLN A 89 -22.58 -21.83 -10.20
N GLU A 90 -21.68 -20.89 -9.93
CA GLU A 90 -20.35 -20.85 -10.52
C GLU A 90 -19.28 -21.47 -9.62
N GLY A 91 -19.65 -21.96 -8.43
CA GLY A 91 -18.70 -22.54 -7.47
C GLY A 91 -17.65 -21.55 -6.96
N VAL A 92 -17.98 -20.25 -6.90
CA VAL A 92 -17.06 -19.19 -6.45
C VAL A 92 -17.54 -18.61 -5.13
N ALA A 93 -16.60 -18.31 -4.24
CA ALA A 93 -16.91 -17.56 -3.02
C ALA A 93 -17.47 -16.16 -3.36
N ILE A 94 -18.40 -15.67 -2.54
CA ILE A 94 -19.08 -14.38 -2.74
C ILE A 94 -18.08 -13.22 -2.82
N THR A 95 -17.06 -13.23 -1.94
CA THR A 95 -16.08 -12.14 -1.86
C THR A 95 -15.28 -11.96 -3.17
N PRO A 96 -14.62 -13.00 -3.73
CA PRO A 96 -13.98 -12.90 -5.03
C PRO A 96 -14.90 -12.43 -6.16
N LEU A 97 -16.16 -12.88 -6.18
CA LEU A 97 -17.14 -12.45 -7.19
C LEU A 97 -17.46 -10.95 -7.07
N VAL A 98 -17.72 -10.46 -5.86
CA VAL A 98 -17.98 -9.04 -5.61
C VAL A 98 -16.76 -8.19 -5.95
N ASP A 99 -15.56 -8.62 -5.57
CA ASP A 99 -14.31 -7.91 -5.91
C ASP A 99 -14.13 -7.82 -7.43
N ALA A 100 -14.46 -8.90 -8.17
CA ALA A 100 -14.41 -8.92 -9.62
C ALA A 100 -15.43 -7.98 -10.26
N LEU A 101 -16.67 -7.96 -9.77
CA LEU A 101 -17.73 -7.04 -10.23
C LEU A 101 -17.32 -5.57 -10.00
N GLN A 102 -16.80 -5.26 -8.82
CA GLN A 102 -16.32 -3.91 -8.49
C GLN A 102 -15.12 -3.48 -9.32
N PHE A 103 -14.28 -4.42 -9.74
CA PHE A 103 -13.09 -4.13 -10.55
C PHE A 103 -13.40 -3.99 -12.04
N PHE A 104 -14.06 -5.00 -12.64
CA PHE A 104 -14.30 -5.06 -14.08
C PHE A 104 -15.55 -4.28 -14.51
N GLU A 105 -16.59 -4.24 -13.68
CA GLU A 105 -17.89 -3.63 -14.01
C GLU A 105 -18.36 -2.62 -12.94
N PRO A 106 -17.53 -1.61 -12.59
CA PRO A 106 -17.78 -0.73 -11.45
C PRO A 106 -19.05 0.12 -11.56
N GLN A 107 -19.52 0.40 -12.79
CA GLN A 107 -20.74 1.19 -13.00
C GLN A 107 -22.00 0.34 -12.79
N ARG A 108 -22.06 -0.85 -13.39
CA ARG A 108 -23.18 -1.78 -13.21
C ARG A 108 -23.29 -2.25 -11.77
N TRP A 109 -22.17 -2.48 -11.09
CA TRP A 109 -22.18 -2.77 -9.65
C TRP A 109 -22.79 -1.62 -8.84
N ARG A 110 -22.43 -0.36 -9.14
CA ARG A 110 -23.03 0.81 -8.49
C ARG A 110 -24.53 0.92 -8.76
N ASN A 111 -24.97 0.64 -9.99
CA ASN A 111 -26.39 0.64 -10.34
C ASN A 111 -27.16 -0.45 -9.57
N HIS A 112 -26.61 -1.66 -9.49
CA HIS A 112 -27.18 -2.75 -8.69
C HIS A 112 -27.29 -2.38 -7.20
N VAL A 113 -26.25 -1.79 -6.61
CA VAL A 113 -26.28 -1.36 -5.20
C VAL A 113 -27.34 -0.27 -4.98
N ARG A 114 -27.47 0.70 -5.88
CA ARG A 114 -28.50 1.76 -5.78
C ARG A 114 -29.93 1.21 -5.85
N SER A 115 -30.18 0.19 -6.66
CA SER A 115 -31.52 -0.40 -6.76
C SER A 115 -31.86 -1.32 -5.58
N HIS A 116 -30.85 -1.88 -4.91
CA HIS A 116 -31.06 -2.89 -3.85
C HIS A 116 -30.82 -2.36 -2.43
N SER A 117 -30.12 -1.23 -2.27
CA SER A 117 -29.88 -0.62 -0.96
C SER A 117 -30.57 0.73 -0.84
N ARG A 118 -31.32 0.90 0.26
CA ARG A 118 -31.91 2.16 0.69
C ARG A 118 -31.09 2.85 1.80
N LEU A 119 -29.87 2.37 2.04
CA LEU A 119 -29.02 2.91 3.09
C LEU A 119 -28.26 4.15 2.62
N ALA A 120 -27.97 5.06 3.56
CA ALA A 120 -27.18 6.24 3.27
C ALA A 120 -25.71 5.87 2.93
N PRO A 121 -25.02 6.66 2.09
CA PRO A 121 -23.58 6.51 1.89
C PRO A 121 -22.81 6.70 3.20
N VAL A 122 -21.77 5.88 3.42
CA VAL A 122 -20.88 5.95 4.58
C VAL A 122 -19.42 5.95 4.14
N ASN A 123 -18.52 6.47 4.97
CA ASN A 123 -17.08 6.41 4.72
C ASN A 123 -16.50 5.09 5.23
N CYS A 124 -15.72 4.41 4.39
CA CYS A 124 -15.04 3.17 4.77
C CYS A 124 -13.91 3.46 5.78
N PRO A 125 -13.88 2.86 6.99
CA PRO A 125 -12.82 3.09 7.97
C PRO A 125 -11.42 2.73 7.45
N GLY A 126 -11.33 1.76 6.54
CA GLY A 126 -10.04 1.27 6.03
C GLY A 126 -9.42 2.12 4.92
N CYS A 127 -10.22 2.80 4.08
CA CYS A 127 -9.70 3.56 2.94
C CYS A 127 -10.33 4.94 2.74
N GLN A 128 -11.24 5.33 3.64
CA GLN A 128 -11.99 6.59 3.63
C GLN A 128 -12.84 6.85 2.38
N LEU A 129 -12.95 5.86 1.49
CA LEU A 129 -13.83 5.96 0.34
C LEU A 129 -15.30 5.91 0.78
N GLN A 130 -16.09 6.87 0.31
CA GLN A 130 -17.53 6.85 0.47
C GLN A 130 -18.16 5.72 -0.37
N PHE A 131 -19.01 4.91 0.24
CA PHE A 131 -19.73 3.84 -0.44
C PHE A 131 -21.13 3.63 0.15
N VAL A 132 -22.04 3.05 -0.63
CA VAL A 132 -23.38 2.68 -0.15
C VAL A 132 -23.33 1.22 0.34
N PRO A 133 -23.61 0.95 1.63
CA PRO A 133 -23.60 -0.41 2.14
C PRO A 133 -24.82 -1.19 1.66
N LEU A 134 -24.68 -2.50 1.44
CA LEU A 134 -25.80 -3.39 1.08
C LEU A 134 -26.58 -3.87 2.30
N THR A 135 -26.00 -3.78 3.50
CA THR A 135 -26.64 -4.16 4.76
C THR A 135 -26.20 -3.22 5.88
N LYS A 136 -27.01 -3.07 6.94
CA LYS A 136 -26.64 -2.25 8.11
C LYS A 136 -25.36 -2.71 8.82
N LYS A 137 -24.94 -3.97 8.62
CA LYS A 137 -23.71 -4.54 9.20
C LYS A 137 -22.46 -4.28 8.36
N GLN A 138 -22.61 -3.80 7.11
CA GLN A 138 -21.47 -3.59 6.23
C GLN A 138 -20.79 -2.25 6.54
N GLN A 139 -19.68 -2.30 7.28
CA GLN A 139 -18.89 -1.12 7.65
C GLN A 139 -17.80 -0.76 6.63
N PHE A 140 -17.34 -1.73 5.82
CA PHE A 140 -16.23 -1.55 4.88
C PHE A 140 -16.70 -1.67 3.43
N CYS A 141 -16.06 -0.91 2.54
CA CYS A 141 -16.38 -0.91 1.11
C CYS A 141 -16.12 -2.28 0.46
N THR A 142 -15.13 -3.02 0.96
CA THR A 142 -14.77 -4.37 0.52
C THR A 142 -14.29 -5.22 1.70
N VAL A 143 -14.37 -6.55 1.54
CA VAL A 143 -13.80 -7.49 2.53
C VAL A 143 -12.28 -7.33 2.62
N ARG A 144 -11.61 -7.04 1.50
CA ARG A 144 -10.17 -6.75 1.51
C ARG A 144 -9.85 -5.51 2.35
N CYS A 145 -10.65 -4.45 2.23
CA CYS A 145 -10.44 -3.22 3.01
C CYS A 145 -10.65 -3.49 4.49
N ARG A 146 -11.67 -4.29 4.85
CA ARG A 146 -11.86 -4.81 6.21
C ARG A 146 -10.62 -5.56 6.70
N GLN A 147 -10.16 -6.57 5.97
CA GLN A 147 -9.01 -7.39 6.36
C GLN A 147 -7.72 -6.57 6.48
N ALA A 148 -7.48 -5.65 5.56
CA ALA A 148 -6.32 -4.76 5.59
C ALA A 148 -6.37 -3.79 6.77
N HIS A 149 -7.56 -3.26 7.09
CA HIS A 149 -7.78 -2.41 8.24
C HIS A 149 -7.54 -3.17 9.55
N TRP A 150 -8.16 -4.34 9.74
CA TRP A 150 -7.94 -5.13 10.95
C TRP A 150 -6.50 -5.57 11.09
N ARG A 151 -5.84 -6.01 10.00
CA ARG A 151 -4.39 -6.27 10.05
C ARG A 151 -3.59 -5.04 10.47
N ASN A 152 -3.98 -3.84 10.04
CA ASN A 152 -3.33 -2.60 10.49
C ASN A 152 -3.56 -2.35 11.98
N VAL A 153 -4.80 -2.50 12.45
CA VAL A 153 -5.17 -2.29 13.85
C VAL A 153 -4.51 -3.33 14.75
N ASP A 154 -4.63 -4.62 14.43
CA ASP A 154 -4.17 -5.72 15.26
C ASP A 154 -2.63 -5.78 15.31
N TYR A 155 -1.96 -5.63 14.17
CA TYR A 155 -0.51 -5.82 14.08
C TYR A 155 0.30 -4.54 14.26
N PHE A 156 -0.23 -3.39 13.85
CA PHE A 156 0.47 -2.10 13.91
C PHE A 156 -0.23 -1.07 14.81
N GLY A 157 -1.29 -1.46 15.55
CA GLY A 157 -2.04 -0.53 16.41
C GLY A 157 -2.76 0.57 15.64
N GLY A 158 -2.96 0.41 14.33
CA GLY A 158 -3.45 1.47 13.44
C GLY A 158 -2.36 2.40 12.92
N ARG A 159 -1.15 2.33 13.48
CA ARG A 159 -0.04 3.29 13.29
C ARG A 159 0.90 2.96 12.14
N ARG A 160 0.56 1.99 11.27
CA ARG A 160 1.40 1.62 10.12
C ARG A 160 1.83 2.81 9.27
N MET A 161 0.95 3.78 9.07
CA MET A 161 1.22 4.97 8.24
C MET A 161 2.05 6.05 8.95
N GLU A 162 2.41 5.82 10.21
CA GLU A 162 3.33 6.64 11.01
C GLU A 162 4.74 6.06 11.02
N ALA A 163 4.98 4.93 10.36
CA ALA A 163 6.31 4.36 10.25
C ALA A 163 7.28 5.36 9.59
N LEU A 164 8.41 5.62 10.25
CA LEU A 164 9.41 6.59 9.79
C LEU A 164 9.92 6.21 8.40
N GLY A 165 9.93 7.16 7.47
CA GLY A 165 10.34 6.94 6.09
C GLY A 165 9.24 6.41 5.17
N LEU A 166 8.07 6.01 5.69
CA LEU A 166 7.05 5.38 4.86
C LEU A 166 6.34 6.39 3.96
N ARG A 167 6.09 7.60 4.48
CA ARG A 167 5.46 8.69 3.71
C ARG A 167 6.47 9.38 2.80
N GLU A 168 7.69 9.51 3.28
CA GLU A 168 8.83 10.12 2.61
C GLU A 168 9.34 9.25 1.46
N GLY A 169 8.97 7.96 1.45
CA GLY A 169 9.43 7.01 0.46
C GLY A 169 10.89 6.63 0.69
N VAL A 170 11.38 6.63 1.93
CA VAL A 170 12.79 6.36 2.27
C VAL A 170 12.90 5.10 3.13
N CYS A 171 13.71 4.15 2.67
CA CYS A 171 14.07 2.99 3.47
C CYS A 171 14.99 3.40 4.63
N GLN A 172 14.63 3.09 5.87
CA GLN A 172 15.40 3.49 7.06
C GLN A 172 16.65 2.64 7.32
N LEU A 173 16.90 1.61 6.51
CA LEU A 173 18.13 0.81 6.61
C LEU A 173 19.15 1.18 5.53
N CYS A 174 18.72 1.26 4.26
CA CYS A 174 19.63 1.57 3.14
C CYS A 174 19.55 3.03 2.67
N PHE A 175 18.68 3.84 3.26
CA PHE A 175 18.42 5.24 2.91
C PHE A 175 18.03 5.49 1.44
N GLY A 176 17.71 4.43 0.69
CA GLY A 176 17.25 4.52 -0.69
C GLY A 176 15.85 5.16 -0.76
N LYS A 177 15.62 5.94 -1.81
CA LYS A 177 14.30 6.49 -2.16
C LYS A 177 13.53 5.54 -3.06
N PHE A 178 12.28 5.26 -2.71
CA PHE A 178 11.41 4.31 -3.38
C PHE A 178 10.01 4.91 -3.58
N ASP A 179 9.56 4.96 -4.83
CA ASP A 179 8.20 5.43 -5.15
C ASP A 179 7.11 4.43 -4.68
N LYS A 180 7.48 3.16 -4.47
CA LYS A 180 6.61 2.04 -4.05
C LYS A 180 7.43 0.98 -3.32
N TRP A 181 6.75 0.05 -2.65
CA TRP A 181 7.32 -1.18 -2.04
C TRP A 181 8.06 -1.02 -0.71
N LEU A 182 7.79 0.06 0.01
CA LEU A 182 8.13 0.15 1.42
C LEU A 182 7.07 -0.54 2.28
N SER A 183 7.52 -1.19 3.34
CA SER A 183 6.67 -1.81 4.36
C SER A 183 7.08 -1.30 5.74
N ALA A 184 6.09 -1.02 6.58
CA ALA A 184 6.33 -0.75 7.99
C ALA A 184 6.87 -2.02 8.67
N HIS A 185 7.84 -1.83 9.56
CA HIS A 185 8.54 -2.88 10.29
C HIS A 185 8.68 -2.45 11.75
N HIS A 186 8.47 -3.39 12.68
CA HIS A 186 8.67 -3.17 14.12
C HIS A 186 10.15 -3.26 14.43
N VAL A 187 10.73 -2.22 15.02
CA VAL A 187 12.18 -2.22 15.35
C VAL A 187 12.50 -3.26 16.42
N LEU A 188 11.71 -3.31 17.50
CA LEU A 188 11.91 -4.24 18.62
C LEU A 188 11.08 -5.53 18.49
N GLY A 189 10.25 -5.63 17.44
CA GLY A 189 9.20 -6.65 17.33
C GLY A 189 7.95 -6.30 18.15
N LYS A 190 6.81 -6.89 17.76
CA LYS A 190 5.49 -6.60 18.36
C LYS A 190 5.41 -6.96 19.85
N GLU A 191 6.15 -7.97 20.27
CA GLU A 191 6.15 -8.48 21.65
C GLU A 191 6.84 -7.50 22.62
N ARG A 192 7.86 -6.78 22.14
CA ARG A 192 8.65 -5.82 22.93
C ARG A 192 8.21 -4.36 22.72
N ASP A 193 7.42 -4.08 21.68
CA ASP A 193 6.74 -2.80 21.45
C ASP A 193 5.21 -3.00 21.25
N PRO A 194 4.46 -3.29 22.33
CA PRO A 194 3.02 -3.59 22.24
C PRO A 194 2.20 -2.39 21.73
N GLU A 195 2.66 -1.17 22.00
CA GLU A 195 2.03 0.09 21.62
C GLU A 195 2.35 0.54 20.18
N ASN A 196 3.24 -0.16 19.48
CA ASN A 196 3.62 0.10 18.08
C ASN A 196 4.19 1.51 17.90
N LYS A 197 5.05 1.92 18.84
CA LYS A 197 5.72 3.23 18.85
C LYS A 197 6.92 3.28 17.92
N LEU A 198 7.59 2.15 17.71
CA LEU A 198 8.87 2.05 17.01
C LEU A 198 8.69 1.35 15.66
N LEU A 199 8.18 2.10 14.69
CA LEU A 199 7.93 1.62 13.33
C LEU A 199 8.82 2.34 12.32
N ILE A 200 9.45 1.55 11.44
CA ILE A 200 10.28 2.07 10.35
C ILE A 200 9.84 1.53 9.00
N ALA A 201 10.10 2.29 7.93
CA ALA A 201 9.89 1.83 6.57
C ALA A 201 11.12 1.10 6.04
N LEU A 202 10.92 -0.14 5.58
CA LEU A 202 11.97 -0.92 4.91
C LEU A 202 11.56 -1.25 3.48
N CYS A 203 12.52 -1.16 2.55
CA CYS A 203 12.34 -1.73 1.22
C CYS A 203 12.32 -3.26 1.30
N ARG A 204 11.79 -3.93 0.27
CA ARG A 204 11.67 -5.39 0.25
C ARG A 204 12.98 -6.11 0.60
N GLY A 205 14.10 -5.70 0.00
CA GLY A 205 15.40 -6.33 0.26
C GLY A 205 15.86 -6.19 1.71
N CYS A 206 15.79 -4.97 2.25
CA CYS A 206 16.15 -4.70 3.65
C CYS A 206 15.20 -5.41 4.62
N HIS A 207 13.91 -5.42 4.34
CA HIS A 207 12.90 -6.09 5.15
C HIS A 207 13.16 -7.59 5.23
N ASP A 208 13.38 -8.24 4.09
CA ASP A 208 13.66 -9.67 4.02
C ASP A 208 14.98 -10.00 4.73
N MET A 209 16.02 -9.17 4.57
CA MET A 209 17.31 -9.33 5.23
C MET A 209 17.21 -9.27 6.75
N VAL A 210 16.57 -8.22 7.31
CA VAL A 210 16.37 -8.08 8.76
C VAL A 210 15.59 -9.26 9.32
N THR A 211 14.49 -9.65 8.67
CA THR A 211 13.67 -10.79 9.09
C THR A 211 14.48 -12.09 9.13
N ASN A 212 15.31 -12.33 8.09
CA ASN A 212 16.11 -13.54 8.00
C ASN A 212 17.27 -13.56 9.00
N LEU A 213 17.90 -12.41 9.28
CA LEU A 213 18.99 -12.29 10.25
C LEU A 213 18.47 -12.45 11.68
N ALA A 214 17.34 -11.81 12.02
CA ALA A 214 16.73 -11.91 13.34
C ALA A 214 16.31 -13.34 13.73
N ALA A 215 16.10 -14.22 12.74
CA ALA A 215 15.79 -15.63 12.98
C ALA A 215 17.04 -16.51 13.23
N ARG A 216 18.27 -15.95 13.24
CA ARG A 216 19.51 -16.70 13.41
C ARG A 216 20.11 -16.49 14.80
N PRO A 217 20.31 -17.56 15.60
CA PRO A 217 20.88 -17.43 16.94
C PRO A 217 22.28 -16.79 16.97
N TRP A 218 23.10 -17.02 15.94
CA TRP A 218 24.45 -16.47 15.89
C TRP A 218 24.51 -14.94 15.74
N VAL A 219 23.38 -14.26 15.45
CA VAL A 219 23.36 -12.79 15.33
C VAL A 219 23.65 -12.10 16.67
N GLU A 220 23.44 -12.79 17.78
CA GLU A 220 23.75 -12.31 19.14
C GLU A 220 25.26 -12.33 19.43
N ASN A 221 26.05 -13.08 18.65
CA ASN A 221 27.50 -13.11 18.77
C ASN A 221 28.11 -12.05 17.84
N SER A 222 28.71 -11.02 18.43
CA SER A 222 29.28 -9.88 17.71
C SER A 222 30.40 -10.28 16.74
N GLU A 223 31.23 -11.27 17.09
CA GLU A 223 32.29 -11.78 16.22
C GLU A 223 31.70 -12.47 14.98
N SER A 224 30.70 -13.34 15.18
CA SER A 224 30.02 -14.03 14.07
C SER A 224 29.30 -13.06 13.13
N ALA A 225 28.68 -12.02 13.68
CA ALA A 225 28.06 -10.95 12.91
C ALA A 225 29.11 -10.12 12.15
N ALA A 226 30.25 -9.80 12.78
CA ALA A 226 31.34 -9.08 12.16
C ALA A 226 31.98 -9.88 11.01
N ASP A 227 32.14 -11.20 11.19
CA ASP A 227 32.64 -12.12 10.15
C ASP A 227 31.70 -12.16 8.95
N LEU A 228 30.38 -12.24 9.18
CA LEU A 228 29.40 -12.19 8.09
C LEU A 228 29.53 -10.90 7.27
N ILE A 229 29.65 -9.75 7.93
CA ILE A 229 29.81 -8.46 7.26
C ILE A 229 31.14 -8.42 6.50
N SER A 230 32.22 -8.93 7.11
CA SER A 230 33.54 -9.03 6.49
C SER A 230 33.50 -9.89 5.21
N LEU A 231 32.83 -11.05 5.24
CA LEU A 231 32.61 -11.89 4.06
C LEU A 231 31.79 -11.18 2.99
N ALA A 232 30.75 -10.43 3.37
CA ALA A 232 29.95 -9.65 2.44
C ALA A 232 30.79 -8.53 1.77
N LEU A 233 31.67 -7.87 2.51
CA LEU A 233 32.60 -6.86 2.01
C LEU A 233 33.66 -7.47 1.09
N ALA A 234 34.23 -8.62 1.46
CA ALA A 234 35.17 -9.36 0.63
C ALA A 234 34.56 -9.74 -0.73
N ARG A 235 33.30 -10.20 -0.76
CA ARG A 235 32.56 -10.47 -2.01
C ARG A 235 32.37 -9.23 -2.89
N ARG A 236 32.45 -8.03 -2.31
CA ARG A 236 32.42 -6.74 -3.03
C ARG A 236 33.82 -6.22 -3.38
N GLY A 237 34.87 -7.03 -3.18
CA GLY A 237 36.25 -6.70 -3.50
C GLY A 237 37.01 -5.98 -2.38
N ARG A 238 36.46 -5.90 -1.16
CA ARG A 238 37.11 -5.26 0.00
C ARG A 238 37.83 -6.32 0.84
N LEU A 239 38.95 -6.84 0.33
CA LEU A 239 39.65 -7.98 0.93
C LEU A 239 40.41 -7.66 2.23
N GLY A 240 40.69 -6.38 2.51
CA GLY A 240 41.35 -5.93 3.74
C GLY A 240 40.43 -5.22 4.73
N ALA A 241 39.11 -5.38 4.59
CA ALA A 241 38.16 -4.76 5.52
C ALA A 241 38.24 -5.45 6.88
N VAL A 242 38.42 -4.66 7.93
CA VAL A 242 38.26 -5.09 9.32
C VAL A 242 36.93 -4.55 9.81
N VAL A 243 36.08 -5.43 10.34
CA VAL A 243 34.79 -5.07 10.91
C VAL A 243 34.86 -5.37 12.39
N CYS A 244 34.61 -4.34 13.21
CA CYS A 244 34.37 -4.49 14.64
C CYS A 244 32.92 -4.09 14.89
N LEU A 245 32.19 -4.91 15.65
CA LEU A 245 30.81 -4.62 16.05
C LEU A 245 30.74 -4.57 17.56
N GLU A 246 30.22 -3.46 18.07
CA GLU A 246 29.76 -3.33 19.45
C GLU A 246 28.23 -3.36 19.41
N ILE A 247 27.64 -4.28 20.18
CA ILE A 247 26.18 -4.43 20.29
C ILE A 247 25.79 -3.82 21.63
N GLU A 248 25.19 -2.64 21.58
CA GLU A 248 24.64 -1.98 22.76
C GLU A 248 23.14 -2.26 22.88
N GLU A 249 22.66 -2.39 24.11
CA GLU A 249 21.22 -2.46 24.37
C GLU A 249 20.61 -1.06 24.26
N TRP A 250 19.48 -0.95 23.54
CA TRP A 250 18.73 0.31 23.44
C TRP A 250 18.17 0.70 24.80
N ARG A 251 18.67 1.80 25.36
CA ARG A 251 18.17 2.35 26.62
C ARG A 251 16.81 3.02 26.43
N GLU A 252 16.05 3.16 27.52
CA GLU A 252 14.70 3.73 27.47
C GLU A 252 14.68 5.20 27.02
N ASP A 253 15.72 5.97 27.35
CA ASP A 253 15.92 7.34 26.90
C ASP A 253 16.21 7.42 25.40
N GLU A 254 17.06 6.53 24.87
CA GLU A 254 17.34 6.43 23.43
C GLU A 254 16.09 6.03 22.63
N GLN A 255 15.28 5.11 23.16
CA GLN A 255 13.99 4.76 22.58
C GLN A 255 13.04 5.96 22.52
N ARG A 256 13.03 6.78 23.58
CA ARG A 256 12.18 7.97 23.68
C ARG A 256 12.63 9.06 22.71
N ASP A 257 13.93 9.33 22.65
CA ASP A 257 14.53 10.27 21.70
C ASP A 257 14.24 9.85 20.26
N TYR A 258 14.26 8.54 19.97
CA TYR A 258 13.88 7.99 18.67
C TYR A 258 12.41 8.25 18.33
N ILE A 259 11.49 8.01 19.28
CA ILE A 259 10.05 8.28 19.12
C ILE A 259 9.81 9.77 18.86
N ASP A 260 10.52 10.64 19.59
CA ASP A 260 10.34 12.08 19.52
C ASP A 260 10.95 12.67 18.23
N ALA A 261 12.09 12.15 17.77
CA ALA A 261 12.67 12.49 16.46
C ALA A 261 11.71 12.15 15.31
N GLY A 262 10.96 11.04 15.40
CA GLY A 262 9.93 10.67 14.43
C GLY A 262 8.64 11.51 14.47
N ARG A 263 8.46 12.36 15.51
CA ARG A 263 7.29 13.23 15.69
C ARG A 263 7.56 14.71 15.39
N ALA A 264 8.82 15.09 15.20
CA ALA A 264 9.25 16.48 15.05
C ALA A 264 9.17 17.03 13.60
N GLU A 265 8.60 16.28 12.65
CA GLU A 265 8.36 16.68 11.25
C GLU A 265 6.90 16.52 10.82
#